data_AF-A0A839AGA0-F1
#
_entry.id   AF-A0A839AGA0-F1
#
_cell.length_a   1.000
_cell.length_b   1.000
_cell.length_c   1.000
_cell.angle_alpha   90.00
_cell.angle_beta   90.00
_cell.angle_gamma   90.00
#
_symmetry.space_group_name_H-M   'P 1'
#
loop_
_entity.id
_entity.type
_entity.pdbx_description
1 polymer ?
#
loop_
_entity_poly.entity_id
_entity_poly.type
_entity_poly.pdbx_seq_one_letter_code
_entity_poly.pdbx_strand_id
1 'polypeptide(L)'
;MSAYAKIHVGLKQLGIDGDDARDLYERVTGIRSLRAMSPKQHDEVIQELGRLGFERSSSRRRTPLEGRFAKKLQALWISAWNLGLVRNRDDKALIAFVRRQTGIDHVRFLSNAQDARKAVEALKAWIAREADVTWPKFQDGRAEKLAVIEAQCRILGVPIGSEISAATDETLLAAMQSFGRCIRAAKGD
;
A
#
# COMPACT_ATOMS: atom_id res chain seq x y z
N MET A 1 16.03 4.09 -11.20
CA MET A 1 15.60 3.03 -12.14
C MET A 1 15.72 3.61 -13.53
N SER A 2 16.54 3.01 -14.41
CA SER A 2 16.74 3.50 -15.79
C SER A 2 15.48 3.29 -16.64
N ALA A 3 15.36 3.99 -17.77
CA ALA A 3 14.24 3.84 -18.70
C ALA A 3 14.09 2.38 -19.20
N TYR A 4 15.22 1.73 -19.53
CA TYR A 4 15.27 0.29 -19.84
C TYR A 4 14.63 -0.58 -18.76
N ALA A 5 14.99 -0.36 -17.49
CA ALA A 5 14.44 -1.14 -16.40
C ALA A 5 12.92 -0.94 -16.26
N LYS A 6 12.41 0.28 -16.48
CA LYS A 6 10.96 0.55 -16.47
C LYS A 6 10.24 -0.17 -17.60
N ILE A 7 10.78 -0.13 -18.81
CA ILE A 7 10.21 -0.78 -19.99
C ILE A 7 10.15 -2.29 -19.78
N HIS A 8 11.24 -2.92 -19.34
CA HIS A 8 11.25 -4.36 -19.06
C HIS A 8 10.28 -4.77 -17.95
N VAL A 9 10.13 -3.95 -16.90
CA VAL A 9 9.13 -4.20 -15.85
C VAL A 9 7.72 -4.09 -16.42
N GLY A 10 7.43 -3.07 -17.22
CA GLY A 10 6.11 -2.90 -17.83
C GLY A 10 5.74 -4.02 -18.79
N LEU A 11 6.67 -4.43 -19.67
CA LEU A 11 6.49 -5.59 -20.53
C LEU A 11 6.18 -6.86 -19.74
N LYS A 12 6.96 -7.14 -18.68
CA LYS A 12 6.72 -8.30 -17.81
C LYS A 12 5.36 -8.24 -17.13
N GLN A 13 4.94 -7.06 -16.66
CA GLN A 13 3.64 -6.87 -16.01
C GLN A 13 2.47 -7.11 -16.97
N LEU A 14 2.65 -6.78 -18.24
CA LEU A 14 1.66 -6.97 -19.30
C LEU A 14 1.75 -8.33 -20.00
N GLY A 15 2.74 -9.16 -19.65
CA GLY A 15 2.97 -10.45 -20.30
C GLY A 15 3.44 -10.34 -21.76
N ILE A 16 4.02 -9.20 -22.15
CA ILE A 16 4.55 -8.97 -23.50
C ILE A 16 6.03 -9.37 -23.50
N ASP A 17 6.43 -10.26 -24.40
CA ASP A 17 7.81 -10.70 -24.53
C ASP A 17 8.25 -10.85 -25.99
N GLY A 18 9.47 -11.36 -26.18
CA GLY A 18 9.94 -11.80 -27.49
C GLY A 18 9.77 -10.78 -28.62
N ASP A 19 9.05 -11.21 -29.65
CA ASP A 19 8.83 -10.42 -30.86
C ASP A 19 7.68 -9.41 -30.72
N ASP A 20 6.68 -9.71 -29.89
CA ASP A 20 5.59 -8.77 -29.57
C ASP A 20 6.12 -7.48 -28.96
N ALA A 21 7.17 -7.59 -28.13
CA ALA A 21 7.86 -6.41 -27.59
C ALA A 21 8.54 -5.59 -28.70
N ARG A 22 9.13 -6.22 -29.72
CA ARG A 22 9.79 -5.52 -30.84
C ARG A 22 8.78 -4.87 -31.77
N ASP A 23 7.65 -5.53 -31.98
CA ASP A 23 6.54 -4.99 -32.77
C ASP A 23 5.90 -3.79 -32.07
N LEU A 24 5.74 -3.85 -30.74
CA LEU A 24 5.34 -2.70 -29.93
C LEU A 24 6.30 -1.52 -30.13
N TYR A 25 7.60 -1.77 -30.04
CA TYR A 25 8.61 -0.73 -30.19
C TYR A 25 8.59 -0.07 -31.57
N GLU A 26 8.53 -0.86 -32.63
CA GLU A 26 8.48 -0.35 -34.00
C GLU A 26 7.20 0.44 -34.25
N ARG A 27 6.05 -0.04 -33.77
CA ARG A 27 4.78 0.69 -33.89
C ARG A 27 4.81 2.05 -33.19
N VAL A 28 5.45 2.14 -32.03
CA VAL A 28 5.48 3.38 -31.23
C VAL A 28 6.57 4.35 -31.69
N THR A 29 7.75 3.83 -32.08
CA THR A 29 8.96 4.65 -32.25
C THR A 29 9.62 4.52 -33.62
N GLY A 30 9.18 3.57 -34.45
CA GLY A 30 9.82 3.19 -35.71
C GLY A 30 11.10 2.34 -35.55
N ILE A 31 11.49 1.98 -34.32
CA ILE A 31 12.77 1.30 -34.04
C ILE A 31 12.51 -0.02 -33.29
N ARG A 32 12.99 -1.15 -33.81
CA ARG A 32 12.84 -2.49 -33.17
C ARG A 32 13.78 -2.76 -31.99
N SER A 33 14.72 -1.85 -31.69
CA SER A 33 15.76 -2.04 -30.67
C SER A 33 15.79 -0.91 -29.65
N LEU A 34 15.56 -1.24 -28.37
CA LEU A 34 15.68 -0.29 -27.26
C LEU A 34 17.06 0.39 -27.19
N ARG A 35 18.13 -0.29 -27.65
CA ARG A 35 19.51 0.27 -27.63
C ARG A 35 19.72 1.36 -28.67
N ALA A 36 18.92 1.36 -29.73
CA ALA A 36 19.00 2.34 -30.81
C ALA A 36 18.04 3.54 -30.60
N MET A 37 17.22 3.52 -29.55
CA MET A 37 16.27 4.58 -29.24
C MET A 37 16.89 5.71 -28.42
N SER A 38 16.39 6.92 -28.67
CA SER A 38 16.63 8.09 -27.83
C SER A 38 15.86 8.04 -26.51
N PRO A 39 16.24 8.84 -25.49
CA PRO A 39 15.49 8.95 -24.23
C PRO A 39 14.01 9.34 -24.43
N LYS A 40 13.72 10.20 -25.40
CA LYS A 40 12.34 10.61 -25.73
C LYS A 40 11.51 9.41 -26.22
N GLN A 41 12.09 8.58 -27.08
CA GLN A 41 11.44 7.36 -27.57
C GLN A 41 11.24 6.33 -26.45
N HIS A 42 12.15 6.26 -25.47
CA HIS A 42 11.91 5.43 -24.28
C HIS A 42 10.68 5.91 -23.50
N ASP A 43 10.50 7.21 -23.35
CA ASP A 43 9.33 7.78 -22.67
C ASP A 43 8.03 7.53 -23.44
N GLU A 44 8.04 7.57 -24.77
CA GLU A 44 6.90 7.20 -25.62
C GLU A 44 6.49 5.73 -25.41
N VAL A 45 7.47 4.81 -25.37
CA VAL A 45 7.21 3.40 -25.06
C VAL A 45 6.63 3.23 -23.66
N ILE A 46 7.16 3.94 -22.66
CA ILE A 46 6.62 3.89 -21.29
C ILE A 46 5.18 4.41 -21.22
N GLN A 47 4.84 5.45 -22.00
CA GLN A 47 3.48 5.97 -22.09
C GLN A 47 2.53 4.95 -22.74
N GLU A 48 2.95 4.30 -23.83
CA GLU A 48 2.15 3.27 -24.48
C GLU A 48 1.93 2.06 -23.57
N LEU A 49 2.97 1.61 -22.86
CA LEU A 49 2.82 0.57 -21.84
C LEU A 49 1.78 1.00 -20.78
N GLY A 50 1.84 2.26 -20.35
CA GLY A 50 0.86 2.83 -19.41
C GLY A 50 -0.58 2.76 -19.95
N ARG A 51 -0.77 3.08 -21.24
CA ARG A 51 -2.07 2.98 -21.94
C ARG A 51 -2.57 1.53 -22.00
N LEU A 52 -1.67 0.57 -22.12
CA LEU A 52 -1.96 -0.86 -22.11
C LEU A 52 -2.18 -1.46 -20.71
N GLY A 53 -2.12 -0.63 -19.65
CA GLY A 53 -2.38 -1.07 -18.27
C GLY A 53 -1.12 -1.25 -17.42
N PHE A 54 0.05 -0.78 -17.86
CA PHE A 54 1.24 -0.76 -17.02
C PHE A 54 1.07 0.23 -15.86
N GLU A 55 0.84 -0.29 -14.67
CA GLU A 55 0.90 0.50 -13.45
C GLU A 55 2.35 0.65 -13.00
N ARG A 56 2.82 1.90 -12.89
CA ARG A 56 4.16 2.18 -12.38
C ARG A 56 4.28 1.69 -10.93
N SER A 57 4.89 0.52 -10.76
CA SER A 57 5.34 0.05 -9.46
C SER A 57 6.38 1.03 -8.90
N SER A 58 5.94 1.93 -8.03
CA SER A 58 6.80 2.83 -7.25
C SER A 58 7.43 2.13 -6.04
N SER A 59 7.31 0.81 -5.93
CA SER A 59 7.80 0.05 -4.80
C SER A 59 9.31 -0.14 -4.90
N ARG A 60 10.07 0.89 -4.52
CA ARG A 60 11.43 0.70 -3.98
C ARG A 60 11.33 -0.43 -2.96
N ARG A 61 12.09 -1.52 -3.14
CA ARG A 61 12.09 -2.70 -2.24
C ARG A 61 12.25 -2.19 -0.82
N ARG A 62 11.17 -2.15 -0.05
CA ARG A 62 11.19 -1.62 1.33
C ARG A 62 11.92 -2.65 2.18
N THR A 63 12.94 -2.22 2.90
CA THR A 63 13.51 -3.04 3.96
C THR A 63 12.40 -3.36 4.95
N PRO A 64 12.12 -4.65 5.24
CA PRO A 64 11.09 -5.02 6.20
C PRO A 64 11.32 -4.35 7.56
N LEU A 65 10.25 -3.94 8.21
CA LEU A 65 10.34 -3.45 9.58
C LEU A 65 10.64 -4.63 10.51
N GLU A 66 11.77 -4.56 11.21
CA GLU A 66 12.22 -5.61 12.13
C GLU A 66 11.85 -5.29 13.58
N GLY A 67 11.66 -6.36 14.38
CA GLY A 67 11.37 -6.29 15.81
C GLY A 67 10.17 -7.13 16.24
N ARG A 68 10.12 -7.48 17.53
CA ARG A 68 9.10 -8.37 18.11
C ARG A 68 7.66 -7.89 17.86
N PHE A 69 7.44 -6.58 17.89
CA PHE A 69 6.11 -5.97 17.72
C PHE A 69 5.94 -5.25 16.37
N ALA A 70 6.92 -5.36 15.48
CA ALA A 70 6.95 -4.62 14.21
C ALA A 70 5.74 -4.89 13.32
N LYS A 71 5.40 -6.17 13.12
CA LYS A 71 4.25 -6.56 12.28
C LYS A 71 2.93 -5.97 12.79
N LYS A 72 2.76 -5.92 14.12
CA LYS A 72 1.53 -5.38 14.73
C LYS A 72 1.41 -3.87 14.51
N LEU A 73 2.47 -3.13 14.81
CA LEU A 73 2.51 -1.68 14.59
C LEU A 73 2.35 -1.33 13.11
N GLN A 74 2.97 -2.10 12.22
CA GLN A 74 2.85 -1.94 10.78
C GLN A 74 1.41 -2.21 10.30
N ALA A 75 0.75 -3.24 10.81
CA ALA A 75 -0.65 -3.53 10.45
C ALA A 75 -1.61 -2.40 10.85
N LEU A 76 -1.44 -1.82 12.04
CA LEU A 76 -2.23 -0.66 12.48
C LEU A 76 -1.92 0.59 11.65
N TRP A 77 -0.65 0.80 11.28
CA TRP A 77 -0.24 1.90 10.41
C TRP A 77 -0.85 1.78 9.00
N ILE A 78 -0.86 0.57 8.43
CA ILE A 78 -1.51 0.27 7.16
C ILE A 78 -3.02 0.52 7.26
N SER A 79 -3.64 0.17 8.39
CA SER A 79 -5.05 0.46 8.65
C SER A 79 -5.33 1.96 8.64
N ALA A 80 -4.51 2.76 9.33
CA ALA A 80 -4.61 4.22 9.31
C ALA A 80 -4.41 4.81 7.89
N TRP A 81 -3.50 4.26 7.10
CA TRP A 81 -3.33 4.61 5.68
C TRP A 81 -4.57 4.28 4.84
N ASN A 82 -5.18 3.11 5.06
CA ASN A 82 -6.40 2.70 4.35
C ASN A 82 -7.65 3.47 4.79
N LEU A 83 -7.62 4.13 5.94
CA LEU A 83 -8.66 5.08 6.37
C LEU A 83 -8.38 6.52 5.88
N GLY A 84 -7.26 6.72 5.17
CA GLY A 84 -6.83 8.04 4.70
C GLY A 84 -6.50 9.01 5.85
N LEU A 85 -5.98 8.50 6.97
CA LEU A 85 -5.53 9.31 8.11
C LEU A 85 -4.04 9.69 7.99
N VAL A 86 -3.28 8.83 7.33
CA VAL A 86 -1.84 9.01 7.10
C VAL A 86 -1.63 9.47 5.67
N ARG A 87 -0.78 10.48 5.45
CA ARG A 87 -0.35 10.92 4.10
C ARG A 87 0.85 10.15 3.55
N ASN A 88 1.69 9.60 4.42
CA ASN A 88 2.83 8.79 4.03
C ASN A 88 2.83 7.41 4.72
N ARG A 89 2.61 6.35 3.94
CA ARG A 89 2.61 4.94 4.40
C ARG A 89 3.98 4.36 4.75
N ASP A 90 5.06 5.13 4.66
CA ASP A 90 6.43 4.65 4.88
C ASP A 90 6.70 4.32 6.34
N ASP A 91 7.51 3.28 6.57
CA ASP A 91 7.87 2.84 7.93
C ASP A 91 8.62 3.93 8.71
N LYS A 92 9.30 4.86 8.02
CA LYS A 92 9.94 6.02 8.67
C LYS A 92 8.92 6.88 9.43
N ALA A 93 7.73 7.07 8.86
CA ALA A 93 6.66 7.84 9.50
C ALA A 93 6.09 7.07 10.71
N LEU A 94 5.94 5.74 10.59
CA LEU A 94 5.59 4.87 11.71
C LEU A 94 6.63 4.93 12.84
N ILE A 95 7.93 4.82 12.52
CA ILE A 95 9.01 4.90 13.51
C ILE A 95 8.97 6.24 14.24
N ALA A 96 8.77 7.35 13.51
CA ALA A 96 8.63 8.67 14.12
C ALA A 96 7.40 8.76 15.05
N PHE A 97 6.28 8.11 14.68
CA PHE A 97 5.12 8.01 15.56
C PHE A 97 5.46 7.23 16.84
N VAL A 98 6.05 6.04 16.72
CA VAL A 98 6.43 5.19 17.87
C VAL A 98 7.37 5.93 18.81
N ARG A 99 8.39 6.60 18.27
CA ARG A 99 9.33 7.43 19.05
C ARG A 99 8.62 8.49 19.88
N ARG A 100 7.60 9.17 19.34
CA ARG A 100 6.82 10.16 20.11
C ARG A 100 6.03 9.55 21.27
N GLN A 101 5.60 8.30 21.14
CA GLN A 101 4.80 7.63 22.18
C GLN A 101 5.66 6.98 23.27
N THR A 102 6.85 6.48 22.92
CA THR A 102 7.66 5.63 23.82
C THR A 102 9.05 6.19 24.13
N GLY A 103 9.51 7.20 23.38
CA GLY A 103 10.90 7.68 23.45
C GLY A 103 11.92 6.78 22.75
N ILE A 104 11.50 5.63 22.18
CA ILE A 104 12.40 4.65 21.56
C ILE A 104 12.62 4.97 20.08
N ASP A 105 13.88 5.09 19.67
CA ASP A 105 14.25 5.61 18.34
C ASP A 105 13.85 4.70 17.17
N HIS A 106 13.72 3.38 17.38
CA HIS A 106 13.37 2.45 16.32
C HIS A 106 12.61 1.24 16.84
N VAL A 107 11.64 0.75 16.04
CA VAL A 107 10.77 -0.38 16.40
C VAL A 107 11.54 -1.68 16.72
N ARG A 108 12.66 -1.94 16.04
CA ARG A 108 13.61 -3.02 16.39
C ARG A 108 14.05 -3.03 17.86
N PHE A 109 14.15 -1.86 18.51
CA PHE A 109 14.54 -1.73 19.92
C PHE A 109 13.36 -1.79 20.88
N LEU A 110 12.13 -1.88 20.36
CA LEU A 110 10.92 -2.04 21.14
C LEU A 110 10.79 -3.52 21.56
N SER A 111 11.56 -3.93 22.56
CA SER A 111 11.57 -5.31 23.08
C SER A 111 10.62 -5.52 24.27
N ASN A 112 10.38 -4.45 25.05
CA ASN A 112 9.48 -4.46 26.20
C ASN A 112 8.01 -4.44 25.78
N ALA A 113 7.22 -5.36 26.33
CA ALA A 113 5.77 -5.46 26.09
C ALA A 113 5.00 -4.21 26.57
N GLN A 114 5.42 -3.57 27.66
CA GLN A 114 4.73 -2.40 28.20
C GLN A 114 4.83 -1.20 27.25
N ASP A 115 6.03 -0.93 26.71
CA ASP A 115 6.23 0.17 25.76
C ASP A 115 5.61 -0.13 24.40
N ALA A 116 5.64 -1.39 23.97
CA ALA A 116 4.89 -1.82 22.80
C ALA A 116 3.39 -1.58 22.96
N ARG A 117 2.83 -1.90 24.13
CA ARG A 117 1.42 -1.67 24.43
C ARG A 117 1.07 -0.19 24.38
N LYS A 118 1.91 0.70 24.92
CA LYS A 118 1.70 2.17 24.81
C LYS A 118 1.57 2.61 23.35
N ALA A 119 2.48 2.17 22.47
CA ALA A 119 2.43 2.54 21.06
C ALA A 119 1.22 1.95 20.32
N VAL A 120 0.86 0.69 20.61
CA VAL A 120 -0.30 0.02 20.02
C VAL A 120 -1.61 0.68 20.43
N GLU A 121 -1.80 0.94 21.73
CA GLU A 121 -3.02 1.57 22.24
C GLU A 121 -3.14 3.02 21.77
N ALA A 122 -2.02 3.75 21.70
CA ALA A 122 -2.01 5.10 21.12
C ALA A 122 -2.43 5.11 19.65
N LEU A 123 -1.97 4.14 18.83
CA LEU A 123 -2.42 3.99 17.45
C LEU A 123 -3.92 3.67 17.38
N LYS A 124 -4.38 2.68 18.16
CA LYS A 124 -5.79 2.29 18.17
C LYS A 124 -6.71 3.44 18.58
N ALA A 125 -6.38 4.13 19.66
CA ALA A 125 -7.17 5.26 20.17
C ALA A 125 -7.21 6.42 19.17
N TRP A 126 -6.08 6.73 18.54
CA TRP A 126 -6.03 7.76 17.50
C TRP A 126 -6.89 7.40 16.30
N ILE A 127 -6.74 6.18 15.76
CA ILE A 127 -7.54 5.73 14.61
C ILE A 127 -9.03 5.68 14.95
N ALA A 128 -9.38 5.18 16.14
CA ALA A 128 -10.77 5.13 16.60
C ALA A 128 -11.40 6.53 16.66
N ARG A 129 -10.66 7.53 17.15
CA ARG A 129 -11.13 8.91 17.22
C ARG A 129 -11.33 9.56 15.85
N GLU A 130 -10.37 9.40 14.93
CA GLU A 130 -10.38 10.13 13.65
C GLU A 130 -11.25 9.45 12.57
N ALA A 131 -11.45 8.14 12.65
CA ALA A 131 -12.16 7.36 11.65
C ALA A 131 -13.32 6.54 12.23
N ASP A 132 -13.69 6.80 13.48
CA ASP A 132 -14.81 6.16 14.19
C ASP A 132 -14.71 4.62 14.17
N VAL A 133 -13.50 4.07 14.36
CA VAL A 133 -13.26 2.61 14.33
C VAL A 133 -13.54 1.97 15.70
N THR A 134 -14.40 0.94 15.70
CA THR A 134 -14.65 0.11 16.88
C THR A 134 -13.75 -1.13 16.87
N TRP A 135 -12.66 -1.09 17.64
CA TRP A 135 -11.72 -2.21 17.71
C TRP A 135 -12.30 -3.42 18.48
N PRO A 136 -11.97 -4.66 18.07
CA PRO A 136 -12.34 -5.84 18.84
C PRO A 136 -11.64 -5.85 20.21
N LYS A 137 -12.31 -6.43 21.22
CA LYS A 137 -11.78 -6.54 22.60
C LYS A 137 -10.49 -7.34 22.67
N PHE A 138 -10.36 -8.36 21.84
CA PHE A 138 -9.19 -9.23 21.77
C PHE A 138 -8.39 -8.95 20.51
N GLN A 139 -7.09 -9.19 20.59
CA GLN A 139 -6.22 -9.08 19.43
C GLN A 139 -6.54 -10.22 18.46
N ASP A 140 -7.27 -9.88 17.41
CA ASP A 140 -7.57 -10.78 16.30
C ASP A 140 -7.37 -10.03 14.98
N GLY A 141 -6.47 -10.55 14.14
CA GLY A 141 -6.08 -9.85 12.91
C GLY A 141 -7.21 -9.76 11.89
N ARG A 142 -8.15 -10.71 11.91
CA ARG A 142 -9.32 -10.73 11.04
C ARG A 142 -10.39 -9.73 11.51
N ALA A 143 -10.77 -9.77 12.78
CA ALA A 143 -11.72 -8.85 13.37
C ALA A 143 -11.24 -7.39 13.30
N GLU A 144 -9.93 -7.14 13.43
CA GLU A 144 -9.37 -5.81 13.23
C GLU A 144 -9.51 -5.33 11.77
N LYS A 145 -9.33 -6.21 10.77
CA LYS A 145 -9.59 -5.85 9.35
C LYS A 145 -11.07 -5.54 9.13
N LEU A 146 -11.97 -6.35 9.69
CA LEU A 146 -13.42 -6.12 9.60
C LEU A 146 -13.79 -4.76 10.19
N ALA A 147 -13.32 -4.43 11.39
CA ALA A 147 -13.55 -3.13 12.02
C ALA A 147 -13.09 -1.95 11.14
N VAL A 148 -11.95 -2.09 10.44
CA VAL A 148 -11.46 -1.09 9.50
C VAL A 148 -12.38 -0.99 8.28
N ILE A 149 -12.78 -2.12 7.69
CA ILE A 149 -13.68 -2.14 6.53
C ILE A 149 -15.03 -1.51 6.87
N GLU A 150 -15.60 -1.83 8.04
CA GLU A 150 -16.86 -1.24 8.51
C GLU A 150 -16.75 0.29 8.64
N ALA A 151 -15.62 0.80 9.13
CA ALA A 151 -15.36 2.24 9.15
C ALA A 151 -15.21 2.82 7.74
N GLN A 152 -14.53 2.11 6.83
CA GLN A 152 -14.41 2.56 5.44
C GLN A 152 -15.77 2.63 4.73
N CYS A 153 -16.63 1.64 4.95
CA CYS A 153 -17.99 1.62 4.42
C CYS A 153 -18.79 2.83 4.92
N ARG A 154 -18.70 3.16 6.21
CA ARG A 154 -19.32 4.37 6.78
C ARG A 154 -18.78 5.66 6.16
N ILE A 155 -17.46 5.78 6.00
CA ILE A 155 -16.83 6.95 5.37
C ILE A 155 -17.28 7.12 3.92
N LEU A 156 -17.43 6.01 3.18
CA LEU A 156 -17.85 6.02 1.78
C LEU A 156 -19.37 6.09 1.58
N GLY A 157 -20.16 5.97 2.64
CA GLY A 157 -21.63 5.91 2.55
C GLY A 157 -22.16 4.66 1.84
N VAL A 158 -21.41 3.55 1.85
CA VAL A 158 -21.81 2.28 1.23
C VAL A 158 -22.24 1.26 2.29
N PRO A 159 -23.25 0.42 2.02
CA PRO A 159 -23.67 -0.60 2.97
C PRO A 159 -22.58 -1.67 3.15
N ILE A 160 -22.46 -2.19 4.36
CA ILE A 160 -21.60 -3.36 4.65
C ILE A 160 -22.35 -4.60 4.13
N GLY A 161 -21.79 -5.28 3.14
CA GLY A 161 -22.37 -6.53 2.63
C GLY A 161 -22.36 -7.60 3.72
N SER A 162 -23.49 -8.27 3.96
CA SER A 162 -23.63 -9.32 4.98
C SER A 162 -22.62 -10.46 4.82
N GLU A 163 -22.22 -10.75 3.59
CA GLU A 163 -21.24 -11.78 3.23
C GLU A 163 -19.80 -11.47 3.66
N ILE A 164 -19.48 -10.20 3.94
CA ILE A 164 -18.09 -9.81 4.26
C ILE A 164 -17.60 -10.48 5.54
N SER A 165 -18.52 -10.78 6.47
CA SER A 165 -18.24 -11.49 7.72
C SER A 165 -17.70 -12.92 7.47
N ALA A 166 -18.12 -13.56 6.38
CA ALA A 166 -17.71 -14.91 5.96
C ALA A 166 -16.54 -14.91 4.95
N ALA A 167 -16.16 -13.75 4.41
CA ALA A 167 -15.14 -13.63 3.38
C ALA A 167 -13.75 -14.09 3.88
N THR A 168 -12.89 -14.60 3.00
CA THR A 168 -11.53 -15.02 3.40
C THR A 168 -10.67 -13.82 3.83
N ASP A 169 -9.59 -14.09 4.56
CA ASP A 169 -8.65 -13.05 5.00
C ASP A 169 -7.98 -12.29 3.85
N GLU A 170 -7.83 -12.94 2.70
CA GLU A 170 -7.33 -12.35 1.46
C GLU A 170 -8.36 -11.39 0.86
N THR A 171 -9.63 -11.81 0.78
CA THR A 171 -10.73 -10.96 0.31
C THR A 171 -10.91 -9.74 1.20
N LEU A 172 -10.81 -9.90 2.53
CA LEU A 172 -10.85 -8.76 3.47
C LEU A 172 -9.70 -7.79 3.22
N LEU A 173 -8.48 -8.30 3.03
CA LEU A 173 -7.31 -7.46 2.75
C LEU A 173 -7.50 -6.71 1.42
N ALA A 174 -7.96 -7.37 0.37
CA ALA A 174 -8.23 -6.77 -0.94
C ALA A 174 -9.31 -5.68 -0.86
N ALA A 175 -10.41 -5.95 -0.15
CA ALA A 175 -11.49 -4.99 0.09
C ALA A 175 -10.98 -3.76 0.85
N MET A 176 -10.24 -3.96 1.96
CA MET A 176 -9.67 -2.87 2.75
C MET A 176 -8.75 -1.97 1.91
N GLN A 177 -7.93 -2.56 1.04
CA GLN A 177 -7.05 -1.81 0.14
C GLN A 177 -7.84 -1.04 -0.92
N SER A 178 -8.88 -1.67 -1.49
CA SER A 178 -9.72 -1.05 -2.52
C SER A 178 -10.48 0.15 -1.98
N PHE A 179 -11.23 -0.03 -0.89
CA PHE A 179 -11.92 1.08 -0.22
C PHE A 179 -10.95 2.17 0.24
N GLY A 180 -9.77 1.78 0.72
CA GLY A 180 -8.76 2.76 1.11
C GLY A 180 -8.23 3.59 -0.05
N ARG A 181 -8.12 3.04 -1.27
CA ARG A 181 -7.84 3.84 -2.47
C ARG A 181 -8.97 4.81 -2.76
N CYS A 182 -10.23 4.39 -2.68
CA CYS A 182 -11.38 5.26 -2.90
C CYS A 182 -11.41 6.44 -1.89
N ILE A 183 -11.20 6.16 -0.60
CA ILE A 183 -11.19 7.20 0.45
C ILE A 183 -10.08 8.21 0.20
N ARG A 184 -8.86 7.76 -0.11
CA ARG A 184 -7.73 8.68 -0.35
C ARG A 184 -7.91 9.49 -1.63
N ALA A 185 -8.45 8.88 -2.70
CA ALA A 185 -8.78 9.60 -3.92
C ALA A 185 -9.80 10.72 -3.66
N ALA A 186 -10.81 10.48 -2.81
CA ALA A 186 -11.79 11.50 -2.42
C ALA A 186 -11.21 12.62 -1.55
N LYS A 187 -10.12 12.36 -0.81
CA LYS A 187 -9.44 13.34 0.06
C LYS A 187 -8.37 14.19 -0.66
N GLY A 188 -8.11 13.92 -1.94
CA GLY A 188 -7.13 14.66 -2.75
C GLY A 188 -5.68 14.30 -2.47
N ASP A 189 -5.31 13.04 -2.69
CA ASP A 189 -3.91 12.64 -2.91
C ASP A 189 -3.29 13.38 -4.11
#